data_AF-A0A1E5VQH7-F1
#
_entry.id   AF-A0A1E5VQH7-F1
#
_cell.length_a   1.000
_cell.length_b   1.000
_cell.length_c   1.000
_cell.angle_alpha   90.00
_cell.angle_beta   90.00
_cell.angle_gamma   90.00
#
_symmetry.space_group_name_H-M   'P 1'
#
loop_
_entity.id
_entity.type
_entity.pdbx_description
1 polymer ?
#
loop_
_entity_poly.entity_id
_entity_poly.type
_entity_poly.pdbx_seq_one_letter_code
_entity_poly.pdbx_strand_id
1 'polypeptide(L)'
;MATKPLLVLATVLLASSSLLPRAAGGMGASFSNWVAANQQSYAVNAALYAKKSAGDGGKTLDADLSAAEEKKVTYVVDPSGKGDYPNITAALEAIPEGNTKRVILDLKTAVYREKLFLNLSKPFVTFRSDPMNPATIVWNDTAATPGKDGKPVGTVGSTTVAVESDYFVAHGVVFRNDAPLAKPGAKGGQAVALRLFGTKAALYNCTIDGGQDTLYDHKGLHYFKGCLIRGSVDFIFGFGRSFYEDCRIESVVKEVAVLTAQQRTKSIEGAIDTGFSFKNCSIGGVKGGQIYLGRAWGDSSRVVYAYTEMGEEVVPIGWDGWNVAKPETSGIYYGEFKCFGPGSDAKRKKRVGWALDMTEDQVKPFIGMHYIFGDSFSSTGVPLHRRLSSTSATYSTVHSTSSELCRSSLHR
;
A
#
# COMPACT_ATOMS: atom_id res chain seq x y z
N MET A 1 65.20 25.01 19.06
CA MET A 1 63.78 25.41 19.07
C MET A 1 63.32 25.51 17.63
N ALA A 2 62.32 24.72 17.26
CA ALA A 2 61.97 24.39 15.88
C ALA A 2 61.26 25.54 15.14
N THR A 3 61.69 25.79 13.91
CA THR A 3 61.05 26.66 12.93
C THR A 3 60.00 25.86 12.14
N LYS A 4 58.77 26.39 12.05
CA LYS A 4 57.74 25.97 11.08
C LYS A 4 57.24 27.22 10.36
N PRO A 5 57.17 27.23 9.02
CA PRO A 5 56.44 28.25 8.28
C PRO A 5 54.98 27.83 8.05
N LEU A 6 54.13 28.86 8.05
CA LEU A 6 52.72 28.87 7.63
C LEU A 6 52.58 28.33 6.19
N LEU A 7 51.65 27.39 5.99
CA LEU A 7 51.13 27.06 4.66
C LEU A 7 49.71 27.65 4.55
N VAL A 8 49.57 28.64 3.68
CA VAL A 8 48.31 29.28 3.28
C VAL A 8 47.57 28.32 2.34
N LEU A 9 46.36 27.90 2.71
CA LEU A 9 45.48 27.16 1.81
C LEU A 9 44.48 28.15 1.20
N ALA A 10 44.60 28.38 -0.10
CA ALA A 10 43.71 29.24 -0.88
C ALA A 10 42.35 28.55 -1.09
N THR A 11 41.28 29.18 -0.61
CA THR A 11 39.89 28.79 -0.92
C THR A 11 39.50 29.40 -2.27
N VAL A 12 39.29 28.56 -3.29
CA VAL A 12 38.73 29.00 -4.57
C VAL A 12 37.22 29.15 -4.40
N LEU A 13 36.74 30.39 -4.30
CA LEU A 13 35.35 30.74 -4.59
C LEU A 13 35.17 30.74 -6.11
N LEU A 14 34.41 29.78 -6.63
CA LEU A 14 33.83 29.88 -7.97
C LEU A 14 32.40 30.41 -7.84
N ALA A 15 32.27 31.72 -7.99
CA ALA A 15 31.01 32.33 -8.37
C ALA A 15 30.79 32.10 -9.86
N SER A 16 29.74 31.37 -10.24
CA SER A 16 29.22 31.37 -11.59
C SER A 16 27.85 32.04 -11.60
N SER A 17 27.88 33.33 -11.92
CA SER A 17 26.73 34.07 -12.42
C SER A 17 26.28 33.43 -13.73
N SER A 18 25.04 32.93 -13.76
CA SER A 18 24.32 32.68 -15.01
C SER A 18 23.05 33.51 -15.00
N LEU A 19 22.97 34.41 -15.98
CA LEU A 19 21.85 35.26 -16.28
C LEU A 19 20.61 34.39 -16.56
N LEU A 20 19.59 34.51 -15.71
CA LEU A 20 18.27 33.94 -15.97
C LEU A 20 17.61 34.74 -17.11
N PRO A 21 17.18 34.11 -18.21
CA PRO A 21 16.27 34.76 -19.13
C PRO A 21 14.91 34.90 -18.45
N ARG A 22 14.36 36.12 -18.49
CA ARG A 22 13.01 36.46 -18.04
C ARG A 22 12.01 35.72 -18.94
N ALA A 23 11.51 34.57 -18.49
CA ALA A 23 10.50 33.81 -19.22
C ALA A 23 9.09 34.31 -18.87
N ALA A 24 8.41 34.85 -19.86
CA ALA A 24 6.98 35.11 -19.84
C ALA A 24 6.19 33.79 -19.91
N GLY A 25 5.21 33.64 -19.00
CA GLY A 25 3.92 32.97 -19.16
C GLY A 25 3.80 31.60 -19.84
N GLY A 26 3.35 30.60 -19.07
CA GLY A 26 2.63 29.43 -19.62
C GLY A 26 2.40 28.32 -18.59
N MET A 27 1.14 27.95 -18.35
CA MET A 27 0.67 26.90 -17.41
C MET A 27 1.39 25.53 -17.55
N GLY A 28 1.99 25.23 -18.71
CA GLY A 28 2.76 24.00 -18.94
C GLY A 28 4.21 24.01 -18.43
N ALA A 29 4.79 25.19 -18.17
CA ALA A 29 6.20 25.30 -17.79
C ALA A 29 6.47 24.93 -16.32
N SER A 30 5.59 25.31 -15.37
CA SER A 30 5.78 24.96 -13.95
C SER A 30 5.61 23.46 -13.71
N PHE A 31 4.61 22.85 -14.34
CA PHE A 31 4.32 21.43 -14.24
C PHE A 31 5.42 20.57 -14.89
N SER A 32 5.87 20.94 -16.11
CA SER A 32 6.97 20.22 -16.78
C SER A 32 8.28 20.33 -16.00
N ASN A 33 8.59 21.50 -15.44
CA ASN A 33 9.75 21.68 -14.58
C ASN A 33 9.66 20.85 -13.29
N TRP A 34 8.46 20.74 -12.71
CA TRP A 34 8.22 19.89 -11.54
C TRP A 34 8.38 18.40 -11.87
N VAL A 35 7.89 17.94 -13.03
CA VAL A 35 8.10 16.56 -13.50
C VAL A 35 9.59 16.28 -13.69
N ALA A 36 10.31 17.19 -14.35
CA ALA A 36 11.75 17.08 -14.54
C ALA A 36 12.50 17.05 -13.20
N ALA A 37 12.08 17.85 -12.21
CA ALA A 37 12.65 17.82 -10.87
C ALA A 37 12.40 16.50 -10.14
N ASN A 38 11.23 15.86 -10.31
CA ASN A 38 10.96 14.53 -9.76
C ASN A 38 11.76 13.44 -10.48
N GLN A 39 11.94 13.55 -11.80
CA GLN A 39 12.80 12.63 -12.57
C GLN A 39 14.27 12.77 -12.17
N GLN A 40 14.74 14.00 -11.96
CA GLN A 40 16.11 14.26 -11.50
C GLN A 40 16.31 13.82 -10.05
N SER A 41 15.34 14.10 -9.17
CA SER A 41 15.32 13.57 -7.81
C SER A 41 15.33 12.05 -7.83
N TYR A 42 14.55 11.41 -8.71
CA TYR A 42 14.62 9.97 -8.93
C TYR A 42 15.99 9.52 -9.43
N ALA A 43 16.63 10.19 -10.39
CA ALA A 43 17.95 9.80 -10.87
C ALA A 43 19.02 9.91 -9.78
N VAL A 44 18.98 11.00 -8.98
CA VAL A 44 19.87 11.21 -7.82
C VAL A 44 19.59 10.19 -6.74
N ASN A 45 18.32 9.96 -6.40
CA ASN A 45 17.89 8.95 -5.45
C ASN A 45 18.27 7.55 -5.93
N ALA A 46 17.94 7.17 -7.16
CA ALA A 46 18.34 5.91 -7.76
C ALA A 46 19.86 5.73 -7.75
N ALA A 47 20.66 6.78 -7.97
CA ALA A 47 22.12 6.73 -7.85
C ALA A 47 22.60 6.64 -6.40
N LEU A 48 21.98 7.36 -5.45
CA LEU A 48 22.25 7.28 -4.01
C LEU A 48 21.85 5.92 -3.44
N TYR A 49 20.75 5.36 -3.88
CA TYR A 49 20.22 4.07 -3.49
C TYR A 49 20.96 2.94 -4.21
N ALA A 50 21.38 3.12 -5.46
CA ALA A 50 22.35 2.24 -6.10
C ALA A 50 23.70 2.30 -5.38
N LYS A 51 24.13 3.44 -4.84
CA LYS A 51 25.35 3.56 -4.00
C LYS A 51 25.19 2.93 -2.61
N LYS A 52 24.05 3.11 -1.94
CA LYS A 52 23.72 2.41 -0.68
C LYS A 52 23.62 0.90 -0.91
N SER A 53 23.03 0.50 -2.03
CA SER A 53 23.00 -0.89 -2.49
C SER A 53 24.40 -1.39 -2.87
N ALA A 54 25.26 -0.57 -3.47
CA ALA A 54 26.62 -0.93 -3.90
C ALA A 54 27.63 -1.02 -2.74
N GLY A 55 27.27 -0.59 -1.53
CA GLY A 55 28.04 -0.91 -0.32
C GLY A 55 28.03 -2.40 0.00
N ASP A 56 26.92 -3.09 -0.29
CA ASP A 56 26.70 -4.53 0.01
C ASP A 56 26.18 -5.35 -1.20
N GLY A 57 26.24 -4.82 -2.43
CA GLY A 57 25.90 -5.54 -3.67
C GLY A 57 24.42 -5.61 -4.07
N GLY A 58 23.51 -4.84 -3.48
CA GLY A 58 22.14 -4.63 -4.00
C GLY A 58 21.28 -5.88 -4.18
N LYS A 59 21.68 -6.96 -3.51
CA LYS A 59 20.99 -8.26 -3.42
C LYS A 59 20.87 -8.73 -1.97
N THR A 60 21.18 -7.86 -1.03
CA THR A 60 21.38 -8.19 0.37
C THR A 60 20.26 -7.56 1.19
N LEU A 61 19.57 -8.42 1.94
CA LEU A 61 18.64 -7.98 2.97
C LEU A 61 19.37 -7.11 3.98
N ASP A 62 18.65 -6.18 4.61
CA ASP A 62 19.17 -5.41 5.74
C ASP A 62 19.82 -6.36 6.77
N ALA A 63 21.00 -6.00 7.30
CA ALA A 63 21.77 -6.89 8.17
C ALA A 63 20.97 -7.38 9.39
N ASP A 64 20.22 -6.48 10.03
CA ASP A 64 19.37 -6.82 11.18
C ASP A 64 18.24 -7.80 10.79
N LEU A 65 17.66 -7.61 9.61
CA LEU A 65 16.67 -8.53 9.07
C LEU A 65 17.30 -9.90 8.78
N SER A 66 18.46 -9.93 8.13
CA SER A 66 19.18 -11.18 7.86
C SER A 66 19.47 -11.95 9.17
N ALA A 67 19.97 -11.26 10.20
CA ALA A 67 20.25 -11.86 11.51
C ALA A 67 18.98 -12.35 12.21
N ALA A 68 17.86 -11.63 12.06
CA ALA A 68 16.58 -12.06 12.61
C ALA A 68 16.02 -13.31 11.90
N GLU A 69 16.17 -13.39 10.57
CA GLU A 69 15.75 -14.54 9.77
C GLU A 69 16.58 -15.81 10.04
N GLU A 70 17.81 -15.70 10.54
CA GLU A 70 18.60 -16.88 10.95
C GLU A 70 18.07 -17.54 12.23
N LYS A 71 17.32 -16.79 13.04
CA LYS A 71 16.89 -17.20 14.39
C LYS A 71 15.36 -17.33 14.51
N LYS A 72 14.69 -17.79 13.44
CA LYS A 72 13.22 -17.83 13.41
C LYS A 72 12.66 -18.74 14.50
N VAL A 73 11.59 -18.28 15.13
CA VAL A 73 10.77 -19.08 16.04
C VAL A 73 9.32 -19.02 15.57
N THR A 74 8.56 -20.08 15.80
CA THR A 74 7.14 -20.15 15.44
C THR A 74 6.31 -20.37 16.70
N TYR A 75 5.25 -19.58 16.84
CA TYR A 75 4.20 -19.70 17.84
C TYR A 75 2.91 -20.11 17.14
N VAL A 76 2.39 -21.30 17.45
CA VAL A 76 1.10 -21.74 16.95
C VAL A 76 0.02 -21.12 17.79
N VAL A 77 -0.84 -20.31 17.17
CA VAL A 77 -1.97 -19.68 17.83
C VAL A 77 -3.24 -20.44 17.43
N ASP A 78 -3.91 -21.05 18.42
CA ASP A 78 -5.10 -21.86 18.19
C ASP A 78 -6.11 -21.68 19.35
N PRO A 79 -7.26 -21.04 19.11
CA PRO A 79 -8.27 -20.81 20.13
C PRO A 79 -8.98 -22.08 20.62
N SER A 80 -8.78 -23.23 19.95
CA SER A 80 -9.24 -24.53 20.45
C SER A 80 -8.32 -25.12 21.54
N GLY A 81 -7.20 -24.46 21.86
CA GLY A 81 -6.25 -24.89 22.89
C GLY A 81 -5.23 -25.93 22.43
N LYS A 82 -5.12 -26.18 21.12
CA LYS A 82 -4.18 -27.16 20.53
C LYS A 82 -2.86 -26.54 20.06
N GLY A 83 -2.69 -25.23 20.23
CA GLY A 83 -1.49 -24.47 19.90
C GLY A 83 -0.68 -24.10 21.14
N ASP A 84 0.40 -23.34 20.93
CA ASP A 84 1.25 -22.78 21.99
C ASP A 84 0.52 -21.68 22.76
N TYR A 85 -0.35 -20.91 22.07
CA TYR A 85 -1.12 -19.82 22.64
C TYR A 85 -2.60 -19.89 22.25
N PRO A 86 -3.52 -19.54 23.16
CA PRO A 86 -4.97 -19.57 22.89
C PRO A 86 -5.47 -18.39 22.06
N ASN A 87 -4.70 -17.30 21.96
CA ASN A 87 -5.09 -16.09 21.23
C ASN A 87 -3.84 -15.28 20.81
N ILE A 88 -4.04 -14.27 19.96
CA ILE A 88 -2.95 -13.49 19.36
C ILE A 88 -2.30 -12.58 20.41
N THR A 89 -3.10 -12.00 21.30
CA THR A 89 -2.60 -11.15 22.39
C THR A 89 -1.56 -11.87 23.26
N ALA A 90 -1.86 -13.09 23.71
CA ALA A 90 -0.94 -13.90 24.52
C ALA A 90 0.36 -14.23 23.77
N ALA A 91 0.27 -14.52 22.46
CA ALA A 91 1.45 -14.78 21.64
C ALA A 91 2.32 -13.51 21.46
N LEU A 92 1.70 -12.33 21.32
CA LEU A 92 2.42 -11.05 21.27
C LEU A 92 3.06 -10.67 22.60
N GLU A 93 2.40 -10.96 23.73
CA GLU A 93 2.93 -10.73 25.08
C GLU A 93 4.18 -11.57 25.36
N ALA A 94 4.27 -12.78 24.80
CA ALA A 94 5.44 -13.65 24.93
C ALA A 94 6.68 -13.17 24.17
N ILE A 95 6.52 -12.26 23.20
CA ILE A 95 7.66 -11.67 22.48
C ILE A 95 8.34 -10.64 23.39
N PRO A 96 9.65 -10.78 23.66
CA PRO A 96 10.37 -9.83 24.50
C PRO A 96 10.52 -8.47 23.80
N GLU A 97 10.60 -7.40 24.58
CA GLU A 97 11.01 -6.09 24.08
C GLU A 97 12.47 -6.15 23.57
N GLY A 98 12.78 -5.39 22.53
CA GLY A 98 14.08 -5.45 21.85
C GLY A 98 14.28 -6.75 21.07
N ASN A 99 13.20 -7.36 20.56
CA ASN A 99 13.26 -8.62 19.83
C ASN A 99 14.27 -8.55 18.66
N THR A 100 15.12 -9.56 18.52
CA THR A 100 16.15 -9.65 17.47
C THR A 100 15.96 -10.87 16.57
N LYS A 101 14.82 -11.53 16.67
CA LYS A 101 14.52 -12.80 15.99
C LYS A 101 13.24 -12.69 15.19
N ARG A 102 13.14 -13.36 14.05
CA ARG A 102 11.87 -13.50 13.35
C ARG A 102 10.91 -14.33 14.20
N VAL A 103 9.84 -13.74 14.72
CA VAL A 103 8.78 -14.47 15.44
C VAL A 103 7.57 -14.63 14.52
N ILE A 104 7.25 -15.86 14.16
CA ILE A 104 6.12 -16.21 13.30
C ILE A 104 4.96 -16.67 14.16
N LEU A 105 3.88 -15.90 14.19
CA LEU A 105 2.59 -16.35 14.72
C LEU A 105 1.86 -17.11 13.60
N ASP A 106 1.84 -18.44 13.72
CA ASP A 106 1.08 -19.34 12.84
C ASP A 106 -0.36 -19.42 13.34
N LEU A 107 -1.21 -18.58 12.78
CA LEU A 107 -2.61 -18.44 13.16
C LEU A 107 -3.42 -19.59 12.54
N LYS A 108 -4.03 -20.43 13.37
CA LYS A 108 -5.01 -21.42 12.88
C LYS A 108 -6.29 -20.72 12.43
N THR A 109 -6.97 -21.33 11.47
CA THR A 109 -8.24 -20.82 10.94
C THR A 109 -9.25 -20.65 12.07
N ALA A 110 -9.56 -19.41 12.39
CA ALA A 110 -10.57 -19.02 13.35
C ALA A 110 -10.90 -17.54 13.17
N VAL A 111 -11.95 -17.10 13.87
CA VAL A 111 -12.25 -15.68 14.08
C VAL A 111 -11.66 -15.26 15.43
N TYR A 112 -10.64 -14.41 15.37
CA TYR A 112 -10.00 -13.78 16.52
C TYR A 112 -10.63 -12.41 16.72
N ARG A 113 -11.64 -12.32 17.61
CA ARG A 113 -12.23 -11.03 17.98
C ARG A 113 -11.36 -10.34 19.02
N GLU A 114 -10.28 -9.75 18.55
CA GLU A 114 -9.26 -9.09 19.37
C GLU A 114 -8.92 -7.72 18.79
N LYS A 115 -8.64 -6.76 19.67
CA LYS A 115 -8.07 -5.46 19.30
C LYS A 115 -6.58 -5.48 19.63
N LEU A 116 -5.74 -5.45 18.62
CA LEU A 116 -4.30 -5.73 18.73
C LEU A 116 -3.45 -4.48 18.57
N PHE A 117 -2.39 -4.40 19.37
CA PHE A 117 -1.34 -3.39 19.26
C PHE A 117 0.03 -4.07 19.30
N LEU A 118 0.73 -4.07 18.17
CA LEU A 118 2.11 -4.49 18.08
C LEU A 118 3.02 -3.25 18.14
N ASN A 119 3.60 -3.03 19.32
CA ASN A 119 4.40 -1.84 19.60
C ASN A 119 5.75 -1.84 18.85
N LEU A 120 6.39 -0.67 18.79
CA LEU A 120 7.64 -0.44 18.05
C LEU A 120 8.86 -1.22 18.57
N SER A 121 8.89 -1.64 19.84
CA SER A 121 10.04 -2.33 20.44
C SER A 121 10.05 -3.83 20.19
N LYS A 122 9.08 -4.36 19.43
CA LYS A 122 9.01 -5.77 19.02
C LYS A 122 9.12 -5.92 17.49
N PRO A 123 10.28 -5.62 16.86
CA PRO A 123 10.46 -5.77 15.40
C PRO A 123 10.42 -7.23 14.97
N PHE A 124 10.38 -7.48 13.66
CA PHE A 124 10.50 -8.82 13.05
C PHE A 124 9.36 -9.80 13.39
N VAL A 125 8.14 -9.32 13.55
CA VAL A 125 6.97 -10.19 13.79
C VAL A 125 6.28 -10.54 12.47
N THR A 126 5.83 -11.78 12.34
CA THR A 126 5.07 -12.25 11.19
C THR A 126 3.74 -12.84 11.63
N PHE A 127 2.64 -12.42 11.01
CA PHE A 127 1.36 -13.12 11.09
C PHE A 127 1.19 -14.00 9.86
N ARG A 128 1.01 -15.30 10.05
CA ARG A 128 0.85 -16.26 8.96
C ARG A 128 -0.42 -17.06 9.15
N SER A 129 -1.18 -17.20 8.08
CA SER A 129 -2.30 -18.13 7.98
C SER A 129 -2.34 -18.74 6.57
N ASP A 130 -3.10 -19.83 6.42
CA ASP A 130 -3.44 -20.39 5.12
C ASP A 130 -4.34 -19.41 4.34
N PRO A 131 -3.92 -18.87 3.18
CA PRO A 131 -4.75 -17.98 2.38
C PRO A 131 -6.04 -18.63 1.85
N MET A 132 -6.07 -19.96 1.73
CA MET A 132 -7.25 -20.70 1.28
C MET A 132 -8.30 -20.86 2.38
N ASN A 133 -7.88 -20.73 3.64
CA ASN A 133 -8.74 -20.83 4.81
C ASN A 133 -8.24 -19.90 5.92
N PRO A 134 -8.37 -18.57 5.73
CA PRO A 134 -7.62 -17.61 6.50
C PRO A 134 -8.16 -17.39 7.91
N ALA A 135 -7.25 -17.17 8.85
CA ALA A 135 -7.55 -16.55 10.14
C ALA A 135 -8.07 -15.12 9.93
N THR A 136 -9.13 -14.77 10.64
CA THR A 136 -9.74 -13.43 10.61
C THR A 136 -9.56 -12.74 11.95
N ILE A 137 -8.89 -11.60 11.95
CA ILE A 137 -8.77 -10.71 13.11
C ILE A 137 -9.81 -9.61 12.97
N VAL A 138 -10.71 -9.48 13.94
CA VAL A 138 -11.89 -8.60 13.81
C VAL A 138 -12.19 -7.78 15.06
N TRP A 139 -12.53 -6.51 14.87
CA TRP A 139 -13.10 -5.62 15.88
C TRP A 139 -14.09 -4.65 15.23
N ASN A 140 -14.79 -3.82 16.00
CA ASN A 140 -15.89 -2.96 15.48
C ASN A 140 -15.88 -1.52 15.99
N ASP A 141 -14.74 -1.01 16.47
CA ASP A 141 -14.68 0.37 16.92
C ASP A 141 -14.82 1.33 15.73
N THR A 142 -15.57 2.40 15.95
CA THR A 142 -15.58 3.58 15.09
C THR A 142 -14.82 4.71 15.79
N ALA A 143 -14.49 5.77 15.08
CA ALA A 143 -13.91 6.96 15.69
C ALA A 143 -14.81 7.59 16.76
N ALA A 144 -16.12 7.37 16.68
CA ALA A 144 -17.10 7.81 17.69
C ALA A 144 -17.19 6.89 18.92
N THR A 145 -16.61 5.68 18.90
CA THR A 145 -16.67 4.76 20.04
C THR A 145 -16.11 5.43 21.29
N PRO A 146 -16.81 5.41 22.44
CA PRO A 146 -16.29 5.95 23.68
C PRO A 146 -15.06 5.17 24.18
N GLY A 147 -13.97 5.87 24.43
CA GLY A 147 -12.78 5.37 25.09
C GLY A 147 -12.95 5.25 26.61
N LYS A 148 -11.88 4.84 27.29
CA LYS A 148 -11.86 4.67 28.76
C LYS A 148 -12.11 5.97 29.52
N ASP A 149 -11.81 7.12 28.91
CA ASP A 149 -12.05 8.45 29.45
C ASP A 149 -13.44 9.02 29.07
N GLY A 150 -14.29 8.20 28.43
CA GLY A 150 -15.61 8.58 27.95
C GLY A 150 -15.60 9.43 26.66
N LYS A 151 -14.43 9.75 26.11
CA LYS A 151 -14.30 10.55 24.88
C LYS A 151 -14.20 9.65 23.64
N PRO A 152 -14.60 10.12 22.45
CA PRO A 152 -14.41 9.37 21.22
C PRO A 152 -12.94 8.95 21.01
N VAL A 153 -12.70 7.67 20.69
CA VAL A 153 -11.34 7.14 20.47
C VAL A 153 -10.67 7.71 19.21
N GLY A 154 -11.43 8.32 18.31
CA GLY A 154 -10.95 8.89 17.05
C GLY A 154 -10.50 7.81 16.04
N THR A 155 -10.10 8.24 14.84
CA THR A 155 -9.70 7.32 13.76
C THR A 155 -8.58 6.38 14.19
N VAL A 156 -7.52 6.90 14.82
CA VAL A 156 -6.40 6.07 15.30
C VAL A 156 -6.88 5.03 16.31
N GLY A 157 -7.69 5.45 17.28
CA GLY A 157 -8.21 4.56 18.31
C GLY A 157 -9.26 3.57 17.82
N SER A 158 -9.83 3.73 16.63
CA SER A 158 -10.77 2.77 16.02
C SER A 158 -10.11 1.50 15.46
N THR A 159 -8.78 1.48 15.41
CA THR A 159 -8.01 0.43 14.74
C THR A 159 -8.20 -0.96 15.35
N THR A 160 -8.52 -1.95 14.51
CA THR A 160 -8.54 -3.38 14.90
C THR A 160 -7.14 -3.93 15.14
N VAL A 161 -6.22 -3.78 14.18
CA VAL A 161 -4.80 -4.15 14.33
C VAL A 161 -3.91 -2.95 14.05
N ALA A 162 -3.20 -2.48 15.07
CA ALA A 162 -2.20 -1.41 14.96
C ALA A 162 -0.79 -1.98 15.03
N VAL A 163 0.00 -1.74 13.98
CA VAL A 163 1.39 -2.20 13.86
C VAL A 163 2.33 -1.00 13.82
N GLU A 164 3.10 -0.81 14.88
CA GLU A 164 4.15 0.20 14.98
C GLU A 164 5.56 -0.40 14.89
N SER A 165 5.63 -1.74 14.81
CA SER A 165 6.84 -2.54 14.70
C SER A 165 7.41 -2.56 13.27
N ASP A 166 8.73 -2.40 13.17
CA ASP A 166 9.46 -2.50 11.91
C ASP A 166 9.59 -3.96 11.43
N TYR A 167 9.70 -4.14 10.11
CA TYR A 167 9.85 -5.44 9.45
C TYR A 167 8.70 -6.42 9.71
N PHE A 168 7.50 -5.90 9.97
CA PHE A 168 6.29 -6.70 10.09
C PHE A 168 5.95 -7.39 8.77
N VAL A 169 5.54 -8.66 8.85
CA VAL A 169 5.06 -9.40 7.68
C VAL A 169 3.69 -9.99 7.96
N ALA A 170 2.77 -9.93 7.00
CA ALA A 170 1.54 -10.71 7.03
C ALA A 170 1.39 -11.58 5.79
N HIS A 171 0.95 -12.82 5.96
CA HIS A 171 0.65 -13.73 4.85
C HIS A 171 -0.68 -14.45 5.07
N GLY A 172 -1.64 -14.28 4.15
CA GLY A 172 -2.89 -15.04 4.19
C GLY A 172 -3.82 -14.69 5.35
N VAL A 173 -3.72 -13.49 5.92
CA VAL A 173 -4.52 -13.06 7.09
C VAL A 173 -5.61 -12.09 6.65
N VAL A 174 -6.79 -12.18 7.28
CA VAL A 174 -7.85 -11.18 7.13
C VAL A 174 -7.80 -10.21 8.32
N PHE A 175 -7.60 -8.93 8.03
CA PHE A 175 -7.76 -7.83 8.98
C PHE A 175 -9.10 -7.15 8.71
N ARG A 176 -10.00 -7.14 9.70
CA ARG A 176 -11.37 -6.65 9.50
C ARG A 176 -11.81 -5.68 10.57
N ASN A 177 -12.40 -4.56 10.17
CA ASN A 177 -13.26 -3.78 11.05
C ASN A 177 -14.72 -4.02 10.63
N ASP A 178 -15.53 -4.62 11.50
CA ASP A 178 -16.94 -4.97 11.23
C ASP A 178 -17.94 -3.96 11.81
N ALA A 179 -17.51 -2.71 12.04
CA ALA A 179 -18.41 -1.61 12.32
C ALA A 179 -19.44 -1.40 11.18
N PRO A 180 -20.67 -0.96 11.50
CA PRO A 180 -21.65 -0.62 10.47
C PRO A 180 -21.11 0.42 9.49
N LEU A 181 -21.43 0.24 8.20
CA LEU A 181 -21.00 1.16 7.16
C LEU A 181 -21.56 2.57 7.40
N ALA A 182 -20.66 3.54 7.52
CA ALA A 182 -21.00 4.94 7.62
C ALA A 182 -21.51 5.46 6.28
N LYS A 183 -22.54 6.31 6.32
CA LYS A 183 -22.94 7.08 5.14
C LYS A 183 -21.84 8.10 4.80
N PRO A 184 -21.61 8.42 3.51
CA PRO A 184 -20.68 9.48 3.13
C PRO A 184 -20.95 10.78 3.90
N GLY A 185 -19.92 11.35 4.51
CA GLY A 185 -19.99 12.58 5.31
C GLY A 185 -20.44 12.42 6.76
N ALA A 186 -20.71 11.20 7.23
CA ALA A 186 -21.02 10.94 8.63
C ALA A 186 -19.85 11.33 9.54
N LYS A 187 -20.16 12.00 10.67
CA LYS A 187 -19.16 12.33 11.69
C LYS A 187 -18.86 11.10 12.54
N GLY A 188 -17.57 10.78 12.70
CA GLY A 188 -17.12 9.68 13.57
C GLY A 188 -17.32 8.27 12.98
N GLY A 189 -17.65 8.17 11.69
CA GLY A 189 -17.88 6.89 11.00
C GLY A 189 -16.61 6.16 10.55
N GLN A 190 -15.42 6.74 10.76
CA GLN A 190 -14.14 6.11 10.45
C GLN A 190 -13.95 4.84 11.29
N ALA A 191 -13.51 3.75 10.67
CA ALA A 191 -13.40 2.45 11.31
C ALA A 191 -12.23 1.64 10.72
N VAL A 192 -11.05 1.77 11.34
CA VAL A 192 -9.80 1.22 10.79
C VAL A 192 -9.68 -0.28 11.04
N ALA A 193 -9.40 -1.05 9.99
CA ALA A 193 -9.12 -2.50 10.07
C ALA A 193 -7.63 -2.75 10.36
N LEU A 194 -6.75 -2.08 9.61
CA LEU A 194 -5.31 -2.21 9.75
C LEU A 194 -4.65 -0.83 9.73
N ARG A 195 -3.76 -0.58 10.68
CA ARG A 195 -2.88 0.59 10.68
C ARG A 195 -1.43 0.15 10.66
N LEU A 196 -0.66 0.67 9.70
CA LEU A 196 0.78 0.42 9.57
C LEU A 196 1.56 1.72 9.81
N PHE A 197 2.43 1.73 10.82
CA PHE A 197 3.33 2.82 11.15
C PHE A 197 4.80 2.42 11.18
N GLY A 198 5.09 1.17 11.55
CA GLY A 198 6.43 0.60 11.48
C GLY A 198 6.88 0.47 10.03
N THR A 199 8.14 0.75 9.74
CA THR A 199 8.66 0.74 8.38
C THR A 199 9.03 -0.67 7.92
N LYS A 200 9.14 -0.84 6.59
CA LYS A 200 9.55 -2.09 5.94
C LYS A 200 8.56 -3.24 6.19
N ALA A 201 7.27 -2.91 6.25
CA ALA A 201 6.21 -3.90 6.37
C ALA A 201 5.88 -4.53 5.00
N ALA A 202 5.61 -5.84 4.98
CA ALA A 202 5.23 -6.56 3.77
C ALA A 202 4.00 -7.44 3.97
N LEU A 203 2.98 -7.29 3.13
CA LEU A 203 1.73 -8.03 3.19
C LEU A 203 1.54 -8.82 1.90
N TYR A 204 1.26 -10.11 2.04
CA TYR A 204 1.11 -11.05 0.94
C TYR A 204 -0.22 -11.77 1.04
N ASN A 205 -1.03 -11.74 -0.02
CA ASN A 205 -2.31 -12.47 -0.08
C ASN A 205 -3.21 -12.22 1.14
N CYS A 206 -3.14 -11.02 1.71
CA CYS A 206 -3.96 -10.62 2.85
C CYS A 206 -5.26 -9.98 2.38
N THR A 207 -6.29 -10.04 3.23
CA THR A 207 -7.51 -9.25 3.03
C THR A 207 -7.57 -8.16 4.08
N ILE A 208 -7.82 -6.92 3.66
CA ILE A 208 -8.05 -5.78 4.54
C ILE A 208 -9.46 -5.28 4.25
N ASP A 209 -10.40 -5.49 5.18
CA ASP A 209 -11.84 -5.37 4.94
C ASP A 209 -12.51 -4.44 5.96
N GLY A 210 -13.26 -3.45 5.47
CA GLY A 210 -13.96 -2.51 6.34
C GLY A 210 -14.82 -1.51 5.58
N GLY A 211 -15.12 -0.40 6.25
CA GLY A 211 -15.93 0.70 5.72
C GLY A 211 -15.11 1.93 5.38
N GLN A 212 -15.38 3.03 6.06
CA GLN A 212 -14.62 4.26 5.93
C GLN A 212 -13.27 4.12 6.66
N ASP A 213 -12.18 4.62 6.06
CA ASP A 213 -10.83 4.61 6.64
C ASP A 213 -10.30 3.19 6.93
N THR A 214 -10.48 2.24 6.01
CA THR A 214 -10.18 0.81 6.27
C THR A 214 -8.70 0.52 6.50
N LEU A 215 -7.82 0.90 5.57
CA LEU A 215 -6.37 0.74 5.65
C LEU A 215 -5.73 2.09 5.96
N TYR A 216 -5.28 2.25 7.20
CA TYR A 216 -4.48 3.39 7.61
C TYR A 216 -2.99 3.10 7.36
N ASP A 217 -2.58 3.31 6.12
CA ASP A 217 -1.18 3.29 5.68
C ASP A 217 -0.44 4.54 6.20
N HIS A 218 -0.24 4.56 7.51
CA HIS A 218 0.02 5.77 8.27
C HIS A 218 1.38 6.37 7.94
N LYS A 219 2.47 5.60 8.04
CA LYS A 219 3.83 6.06 7.72
C LYS A 219 4.74 4.83 7.57
N GLY A 220 5.73 4.90 6.69
CA GLY A 220 6.72 3.83 6.51
C GLY A 220 6.92 3.44 5.05
N LEU A 221 7.80 2.47 4.84
CA LEU A 221 7.98 1.78 3.57
C LEU A 221 7.14 0.50 3.60
N HIS A 222 6.08 0.42 2.78
CA HIS A 222 5.19 -0.74 2.81
C HIS A 222 5.05 -1.39 1.45
N TYR A 223 4.99 -2.72 1.46
CA TYR A 223 4.73 -3.53 0.28
C TYR A 223 3.46 -4.36 0.47
N PHE A 224 2.55 -4.29 -0.50
CA PHE A 224 1.34 -5.09 -0.55
C PHE A 224 1.35 -5.89 -1.86
N LYS A 225 1.30 -7.21 -1.78
CA LYS A 225 1.30 -8.09 -2.96
C LYS A 225 0.12 -9.04 -2.92
N GLY A 226 -0.67 -9.10 -4.00
CA GLY A 226 -1.79 -10.04 -4.10
C GLY A 226 -2.88 -9.83 -3.05
N CYS A 227 -2.95 -8.64 -2.44
CA CYS A 227 -3.90 -8.37 -1.36
C CYS A 227 -5.27 -7.97 -1.92
N LEU A 228 -6.32 -8.26 -1.17
CA LEU A 228 -7.67 -7.75 -1.38
C LEU A 228 -7.92 -6.62 -0.36
N ILE A 229 -8.22 -5.41 -0.84
CA ILE A 229 -8.52 -4.25 0.01
C ILE A 229 -9.93 -3.78 -0.30
N ARG A 230 -10.79 -3.76 0.73
CA ARG A 230 -12.22 -3.46 0.58
C ARG A 230 -12.62 -2.31 1.49
N GLY A 231 -13.38 -1.35 0.97
CA GLY A 231 -13.82 -0.21 1.76
C GLY A 231 -14.78 0.74 1.06
N SER A 232 -15.00 1.91 1.63
CA SER A 232 -15.95 2.92 1.12
C SER A 232 -15.28 4.28 0.90
N VAL A 233 -15.24 5.15 1.91
CA VAL A 233 -14.61 6.47 1.84
C VAL A 233 -13.19 6.39 2.40
N ASP A 234 -12.23 6.98 1.68
CA ASP A 234 -10.81 7.11 2.05
C ASP A 234 -10.18 5.80 2.53
N PHE A 235 -10.54 4.68 1.93
CA PHE A 235 -10.27 3.39 2.55
C PHE A 235 -8.82 2.91 2.41
N ILE A 236 -7.98 3.64 1.67
CA ILE A 236 -6.52 3.55 1.70
C ILE A 236 -5.97 4.96 1.94
N PHE A 237 -5.53 5.26 3.16
CA PHE A 237 -5.18 6.64 3.52
C PHE A 237 -3.94 6.71 4.41
N GLY A 238 -3.32 7.90 4.44
CA GLY A 238 -2.15 8.17 5.27
C GLY A 238 -0.94 8.70 4.49
N PHE A 239 0.23 8.60 5.12
CA PHE A 239 1.48 9.23 4.70
C PHE A 239 2.52 8.21 4.20
N GLY A 240 2.17 6.93 4.09
CA GLY A 240 3.07 5.87 3.63
C GLY A 240 3.76 6.15 2.30
N ARG A 241 4.94 5.55 2.12
CA ARG A 241 5.59 5.34 0.83
C ARG A 241 5.41 3.88 0.48
N SER A 242 4.39 3.60 -0.32
CA SER A 242 3.84 2.25 -0.39
C SER A 242 3.65 1.78 -1.82
N PHE A 243 4.00 0.52 -2.04
CA PHE A 243 3.87 -0.14 -3.33
C PHE A 243 2.86 -1.27 -3.23
N TYR A 244 1.81 -1.17 -4.04
CA TYR A 244 0.72 -2.13 -4.14
C TYR A 244 0.86 -2.84 -5.49
N GLU A 245 1.18 -4.13 -5.48
CA GLU A 245 1.40 -4.93 -6.68
C GLU A 245 0.39 -6.08 -6.73
N ASP A 246 -0.23 -6.27 -7.90
CA ASP A 246 -1.18 -7.37 -8.15
C ASP A 246 -2.36 -7.41 -7.15
N CYS A 247 -2.76 -6.27 -6.60
CA CYS A 247 -3.82 -6.17 -5.60
C CYS A 247 -5.22 -5.98 -6.24
N ARG A 248 -6.25 -6.45 -5.54
CA ARG A 248 -7.66 -6.19 -5.84
C ARG A 248 -8.19 -5.13 -4.89
N ILE A 249 -8.82 -4.10 -5.43
CA ILE A 249 -9.31 -2.94 -4.67
C ILE A 249 -10.80 -2.82 -4.95
N GLU A 250 -11.63 -3.02 -3.92
CA GLU A 250 -13.08 -3.16 -4.09
C GLU A 250 -13.88 -2.21 -3.19
N SER A 251 -14.71 -1.38 -3.82
CA SER A 251 -15.73 -0.63 -3.08
C SER A 251 -16.83 -1.56 -2.57
N VAL A 252 -17.23 -1.39 -1.32
CA VAL A 252 -18.33 -2.14 -0.68
C VAL A 252 -19.67 -1.39 -0.67
N VAL A 253 -19.73 -0.21 -1.30
CA VAL A 253 -20.90 0.68 -1.29
C VAL A 253 -21.42 0.98 -2.70
N LYS A 254 -22.72 1.28 -2.81
CA LYS A 254 -23.39 1.73 -4.05
C LYS A 254 -23.40 3.25 -4.20
N GLU A 255 -23.11 3.96 -3.11
CA GLU A 255 -22.98 5.39 -3.08
C GLU A 255 -21.59 5.80 -3.61
N VAL A 256 -21.00 6.82 -3.01
CA VAL A 256 -19.67 7.31 -3.35
C VAL A 256 -18.63 6.59 -2.50
N ALA A 257 -17.64 6.04 -3.17
CA ALA A 257 -16.40 5.55 -2.59
C ALA A 257 -15.21 6.40 -3.07
N VAL A 258 -14.22 6.55 -2.20
CA VAL A 258 -12.94 7.19 -2.50
C VAL A 258 -11.86 6.22 -2.11
N LEU A 259 -11.08 5.74 -3.08
CA LEU A 259 -10.05 4.73 -2.84
C LEU A 259 -8.95 5.27 -1.95
N THR A 260 -8.36 6.39 -2.35
CA THR A 260 -7.16 6.92 -1.70
C THR A 260 -7.34 8.32 -1.12
N ALA A 261 -6.78 8.53 0.07
CA ALA A 261 -6.62 9.84 0.69
C ALA A 261 -5.18 10.01 1.20
N GLN A 262 -4.27 10.31 0.28
CA GLN A 262 -2.84 10.37 0.60
C GLN A 262 -2.47 11.74 1.19
N GLN A 263 -1.67 11.74 2.26
CA GLN A 263 -1.44 12.89 3.16
C GLN A 263 -0.11 13.64 2.95
N ARG A 264 0.61 13.41 1.85
CA ARG A 264 1.90 14.08 1.60
C ARG A 264 1.74 15.59 1.72
N THR A 265 2.62 16.21 2.51
CA THR A 265 2.65 17.65 2.75
C THR A 265 4.03 18.25 2.47
N LYS A 266 4.07 19.49 1.98
CA LYS A 266 5.33 20.23 1.80
C LYS A 266 5.95 20.67 3.13
N SER A 267 5.17 20.68 4.21
CA SER A 267 5.60 21.20 5.51
C SER A 267 6.46 20.23 6.34
N ILE A 268 6.64 18.99 5.88
CA ILE A 268 7.41 17.95 6.58
C ILE A 268 8.63 17.59 5.72
N GLU A 269 9.82 17.68 6.30
CA GLU A 269 11.06 17.24 5.66
C GLU A 269 11.02 15.72 5.39
N GLY A 270 11.44 15.30 4.20
CA GLY A 270 11.37 13.89 3.76
C GLY A 270 9.99 13.43 3.25
N ALA A 271 8.94 14.27 3.37
CA ALA A 271 7.62 13.98 2.82
C ALA A 271 7.65 13.77 1.30
N ILE A 272 8.58 14.44 0.61
CA ILE A 272 8.73 14.42 -0.85
C ILE A 272 8.78 13.00 -1.44
N ASP A 273 9.26 12.03 -0.67
CA ASP A 273 9.41 10.63 -1.10
C ASP A 273 8.16 9.77 -0.85
N THR A 274 7.17 10.25 -0.11
CA THR A 274 5.94 9.49 0.21
C THR A 274 4.94 9.45 -0.94
N GLY A 275 4.01 8.52 -0.90
CA GLY A 275 3.04 8.33 -1.97
C GLY A 275 2.57 6.89 -2.07
N PHE A 276 1.43 6.70 -2.72
CA PHE A 276 0.91 5.38 -3.03
C PHE A 276 1.12 5.08 -4.51
N SER A 277 1.72 3.93 -4.80
CA SER A 277 1.92 3.46 -6.17
C SER A 277 1.29 2.09 -6.33
N PHE A 278 0.38 1.98 -7.30
CA PHE A 278 -0.37 0.78 -7.63
C PHE A 278 0.09 0.28 -9.00
N LYS A 279 0.42 -1.01 -9.09
CA LYS A 279 0.86 -1.66 -10.33
C LYS A 279 0.13 -2.98 -10.51
N ASN A 280 -0.36 -3.23 -11.72
CA ASN A 280 -1.08 -4.47 -12.08
C ASN A 280 -2.26 -4.77 -11.15
N CYS A 281 -2.88 -3.73 -10.59
CA CYS A 281 -4.02 -3.90 -9.70
C CYS A 281 -5.33 -3.98 -10.51
N SER A 282 -6.42 -4.31 -9.83
CA SER A 282 -7.78 -4.12 -10.35
C SER A 282 -8.60 -3.29 -9.37
N ILE A 283 -9.43 -2.41 -9.92
CA ILE A 283 -10.35 -1.54 -9.20
C ILE A 283 -11.77 -1.87 -9.65
N GLY A 284 -12.62 -2.18 -8.69
CA GLY A 284 -14.05 -2.42 -8.93
C GLY A 284 -14.86 -2.19 -7.67
N GLY A 285 -16.11 -2.63 -7.68
CA GLY A 285 -16.95 -2.54 -6.50
C GLY A 285 -18.35 -3.04 -6.74
N VAL A 286 -19.27 -2.60 -5.88
CA VAL A 286 -20.69 -2.91 -6.05
C VAL A 286 -21.22 -2.22 -7.32
N LYS A 287 -21.83 -3.01 -8.21
CA LYS A 287 -22.43 -2.50 -9.46
C LYS A 287 -23.38 -1.33 -9.20
N GLY A 288 -23.22 -0.26 -9.98
CA GLY A 288 -23.94 1.00 -9.82
C GLY A 288 -23.32 1.96 -8.79
N GLY A 289 -22.21 1.56 -8.15
CA GLY A 289 -21.41 2.41 -7.29
C GLY A 289 -20.65 3.48 -8.06
N GLN A 290 -20.22 4.52 -7.33
CA GLN A 290 -19.38 5.58 -7.87
C GLN A 290 -18.04 5.58 -7.15
N ILE A 291 -16.97 5.37 -7.90
CA ILE A 291 -15.61 5.24 -7.38
C ILE A 291 -14.75 6.41 -7.86
N TYR A 292 -14.25 7.19 -6.91
CA TYR A 292 -13.13 8.10 -7.12
C TYR A 292 -11.81 7.39 -6.79
N LEU A 293 -10.81 7.54 -7.66
CA LEU A 293 -9.46 7.01 -7.51
C LEU A 293 -8.76 7.59 -6.27
N GLY A 294 -9.05 8.84 -5.93
CA GLY A 294 -8.57 9.44 -4.70
C GLY A 294 -8.87 10.92 -4.57
N ARG A 295 -8.47 11.47 -3.43
CA ARG A 295 -8.50 12.90 -3.11
C ARG A 295 -7.35 13.32 -2.22
N ALA A 296 -7.01 14.61 -2.29
CA ALA A 296 -5.84 15.14 -1.62
C ALA A 296 -6.14 15.46 -0.15
N TRP A 297 -5.74 14.56 0.75
CA TRP A 297 -5.75 14.88 2.19
C TRP A 297 -4.60 15.84 2.54
N GLY A 298 -3.43 15.67 1.93
CA GLY A 298 -2.29 16.58 2.07
C GLY A 298 -2.12 17.54 0.89
N ASP A 299 -1.48 18.68 1.13
CA ASP A 299 -1.28 19.77 0.15
C ASP A 299 -0.37 19.41 -1.06
N SER A 300 0.23 18.23 -0.99
CA SER A 300 1.10 17.68 -2.02
C SER A 300 0.86 16.20 -2.25
N SER A 301 -0.36 15.72 -1.97
CA SER A 301 -0.77 14.33 -2.12
C SER A 301 -0.27 13.64 -3.39
N ARG A 302 0.20 12.39 -3.30
CA ARG A 302 0.76 11.64 -4.44
C ARG A 302 0.20 10.23 -4.56
N VAL A 303 -0.39 9.93 -5.71
CA VAL A 303 -0.98 8.62 -6.04
C VAL A 303 -0.71 8.30 -7.51
N VAL A 304 -0.22 7.10 -7.79
CA VAL A 304 0.08 6.62 -9.15
C VAL A 304 -0.60 5.27 -9.38
N TYR A 305 -1.32 5.14 -10.49
CA TYR A 305 -1.85 3.87 -10.98
C TYR A 305 -1.16 3.49 -12.29
N ALA A 306 -0.56 2.30 -12.36
CA ALA A 306 0.09 1.78 -13.56
C ALA A 306 -0.47 0.40 -13.91
N TYR A 307 -0.74 0.16 -15.20
CA TYR A 307 -1.23 -1.13 -15.69
C TYR A 307 -2.43 -1.68 -14.91
N THR A 308 -3.26 -0.78 -14.37
CA THR A 308 -4.36 -1.13 -13.48
C THR A 308 -5.66 -1.22 -14.27
N GLU A 309 -6.42 -2.28 -14.05
CA GLU A 309 -7.77 -2.43 -14.60
C GLU A 309 -8.76 -1.60 -13.78
N MET A 310 -9.59 -0.80 -14.44
CA MET A 310 -10.61 0.04 -13.84
C MET A 310 -12.00 -0.36 -14.32
N GLY A 311 -12.81 -0.87 -13.40
CA GLY A 311 -14.21 -1.22 -13.59
C GLY A 311 -15.10 -0.03 -13.97
N GLU A 312 -16.34 -0.31 -14.36
CA GLU A 312 -17.27 0.71 -14.86
C GLU A 312 -17.72 1.70 -13.77
N GLU A 313 -17.53 1.32 -12.51
CA GLU A 313 -17.84 2.13 -11.34
C GLU A 313 -16.87 3.31 -11.16
N VAL A 314 -15.68 3.28 -11.77
CA VAL A 314 -14.74 4.41 -11.72
C VAL A 314 -15.30 5.58 -12.50
N VAL A 315 -15.60 6.69 -11.80
CA VAL A 315 -16.25 7.84 -12.43
C VAL A 315 -15.34 8.49 -13.47
N PRO A 316 -15.87 9.04 -14.58
CA PRO A 316 -15.05 9.62 -15.64
C PRO A 316 -14.09 10.71 -15.16
N ILE A 317 -14.53 11.55 -14.21
CA ILE A 317 -13.72 12.61 -13.60
C ILE A 317 -12.51 12.05 -12.82
N GLY A 318 -12.60 10.80 -12.37
CA GLY A 318 -11.53 10.00 -11.75
C GLY A 318 -11.19 10.43 -10.33
N TRP A 319 -10.77 11.68 -10.15
CA TRP A 319 -10.20 12.19 -8.92
C TRP A 319 -11.13 13.24 -8.31
N ASP A 320 -11.32 13.18 -6.99
CA ASP A 320 -12.11 14.18 -6.27
C ASP A 320 -11.23 15.41 -6.01
N GLY A 321 -11.73 16.58 -6.42
CA GLY A 321 -11.05 17.87 -6.33
C GLY A 321 -11.05 18.49 -4.92
N TRP A 322 -11.41 17.74 -3.87
CA TRP A 322 -11.48 18.23 -2.49
C TRP A 322 -10.27 19.10 -2.14
N ASN A 323 -10.53 20.38 -1.83
CA ASN A 323 -9.55 21.37 -1.39
C ASN A 323 -8.40 21.65 -2.37
N VAL A 324 -8.51 21.22 -3.63
CA VAL A 324 -7.53 21.54 -4.67
C VAL A 324 -7.92 22.84 -5.36
N ALA A 325 -7.65 23.97 -4.69
CA ALA A 325 -8.01 25.29 -5.21
C ALA A 325 -7.11 25.78 -6.37
N LYS A 326 -5.85 25.31 -6.42
CA LYS A 326 -4.83 25.74 -7.40
C LYS A 326 -3.91 24.59 -7.81
N PRO A 327 -4.38 23.63 -8.62
CA PRO A 327 -3.61 22.45 -9.02
C PRO A 327 -2.19 22.78 -9.53
N GLU A 328 -2.05 23.87 -10.28
CA GLU A 328 -0.81 24.37 -10.90
C GLU A 328 0.26 24.85 -9.92
N THR A 329 -0.13 25.13 -8.67
CA THR A 329 0.79 25.46 -7.56
C THR A 329 0.75 24.43 -6.43
N SER A 330 -0.23 23.51 -6.49
CA SER A 330 -0.33 22.39 -5.58
C SER A 330 0.86 21.46 -5.79
N GLY A 331 1.32 20.79 -4.72
CA GLY A 331 2.32 19.74 -4.88
C GLY A 331 1.69 18.40 -5.29
N ILE A 332 0.42 18.38 -5.70
CA ILE A 332 -0.34 17.16 -5.92
C ILE A 332 0.15 16.48 -7.20
N TYR A 333 0.28 15.16 -7.13
CA TYR A 333 0.72 14.34 -8.25
C TYR A 333 -0.14 13.09 -8.37
N TYR A 334 -1.17 13.16 -9.20
CA TYR A 334 -2.05 12.05 -9.52
C TYR A 334 -1.86 11.64 -10.97
N GLY A 335 -1.50 10.38 -11.18
CA GLY A 335 -1.14 9.89 -12.49
C GLY A 335 -1.64 8.49 -12.77
N GLU A 336 -1.99 8.27 -14.02
CA GLU A 336 -2.41 7.00 -14.59
C GLU A 336 -1.45 6.65 -15.75
N PHE A 337 -0.93 5.42 -15.77
CA PHE A 337 -0.07 4.92 -16.84
C PHE A 337 -0.60 3.60 -17.39
N LYS A 338 -0.99 3.58 -18.67
CA LYS A 338 -1.48 2.36 -19.34
C LYS A 338 -2.56 1.60 -18.53
N CYS A 339 -3.39 2.33 -17.75
CA CYS A 339 -4.58 1.77 -17.13
C CYS A 339 -5.63 1.43 -18.20
N PHE A 340 -6.44 0.42 -17.97
CA PHE A 340 -7.40 -0.11 -18.95
C PHE A 340 -8.72 -0.51 -18.28
N GLY A 341 -9.67 -1.02 -19.05
CA GLY A 341 -11.02 -1.32 -18.56
C GLY A 341 -12.02 -0.17 -18.82
N PRO A 342 -13.32 -0.42 -18.59
CA PRO A 342 -14.40 0.51 -18.93
C PRO A 342 -14.28 1.89 -18.26
N GLY A 343 -13.80 1.94 -17.01
CA GLY A 343 -13.61 3.18 -16.24
C GLY A 343 -12.25 3.88 -16.44
N SER A 344 -11.37 3.32 -17.27
CA SER A 344 -10.10 3.98 -17.65
C SER A 344 -10.35 5.06 -18.70
N ASP A 345 -10.72 6.26 -18.24
CA ASP A 345 -11.01 7.43 -19.08
C ASP A 345 -9.85 8.43 -19.20
N ALA A 346 -8.65 8.13 -18.67
CA ALA A 346 -7.47 9.00 -18.79
C ALA A 346 -7.17 9.35 -20.25
N LYS A 347 -7.12 8.34 -21.12
CA LYS A 347 -6.92 8.50 -22.57
C LYS A 347 -8.11 9.16 -23.28
N ARG A 348 -9.30 9.13 -22.67
CA ARG A 348 -10.51 9.78 -23.18
C ARG A 348 -10.61 11.25 -22.74
N LYS A 349 -9.60 11.76 -22.01
CA LYS A 349 -9.50 13.15 -21.51
C LYS A 349 -10.71 13.59 -20.69
N LYS A 350 -11.36 12.66 -19.96
CA LYS A 350 -12.49 12.97 -19.07
C LYS A 350 -12.10 13.17 -17.60
N ARG A 351 -10.84 12.90 -17.26
CA ARG A 351 -10.29 13.13 -15.92
C ARG A 351 -10.28 14.61 -15.59
N VAL A 352 -10.21 14.93 -14.29
CA VAL A 352 -9.85 16.29 -13.85
C VAL A 352 -8.62 16.80 -14.60
N GLY A 353 -8.64 18.05 -15.04
CA GLY A 353 -7.64 18.57 -15.99
C GLY A 353 -6.18 18.59 -15.52
N TRP A 354 -5.94 18.35 -14.22
CA TRP A 354 -4.61 18.28 -13.61
C TRP A 354 -4.12 16.86 -13.33
N ALA A 355 -4.96 15.83 -13.56
CA ALA A 355 -4.53 14.44 -13.52
C ALA A 355 -3.69 14.09 -14.75
N LEU A 356 -2.74 13.19 -14.59
CA LEU A 356 -1.71 12.92 -15.60
C LEU A 356 -1.96 11.61 -16.32
N ASP A 357 -2.04 11.67 -17.65
CA ASP A 357 -1.76 10.51 -18.50
C ASP A 357 -0.24 10.43 -18.68
N MET A 358 0.38 9.52 -17.94
CA MET A 358 1.83 9.53 -17.75
C MET A 358 2.58 8.98 -18.97
N THR A 359 3.80 9.44 -19.17
CA THR A 359 4.77 8.78 -20.07
C THR A 359 5.55 7.70 -19.33
N GLU A 360 6.27 6.88 -20.09
CA GLU A 360 7.10 5.82 -19.51
C GLU A 360 8.21 6.37 -18.58
N ASP A 361 8.85 7.47 -18.98
CA ASP A 361 9.86 8.12 -18.14
C ASP A 361 9.27 8.75 -16.87
N GLN A 362 8.01 9.17 -16.90
CA GLN A 362 7.32 9.71 -15.74
C GLN A 362 6.93 8.63 -14.74
N VAL A 363 6.52 7.45 -15.22
CA VAL A 363 6.02 6.37 -14.36
C VAL A 363 7.14 5.49 -13.79
N LYS A 364 8.26 5.35 -14.51
CA LYS A 364 9.39 4.48 -14.15
C LYS A 364 9.85 4.59 -12.69
N PRO A 365 9.87 5.77 -12.04
CA PRO A 365 10.24 5.89 -10.63
C PRO A 365 9.31 5.16 -9.65
N PHE A 366 8.06 4.89 -10.03
CA PHE A 366 6.99 4.45 -9.12
C PHE A 366 6.65 2.95 -9.25
N ILE A 367 7.06 2.28 -10.33
CA ILE A 367 6.50 0.97 -10.73
C ILE A 367 7.41 -0.23 -10.48
N GLY A 368 8.33 -0.12 -9.52
CA GLY A 368 9.22 -1.22 -9.14
C GLY A 368 9.55 -1.19 -7.66
N MET A 369 10.14 -2.29 -7.16
CA MET A 369 10.52 -2.45 -5.76
C MET A 369 11.50 -1.37 -5.29
N HIS A 370 12.29 -0.79 -6.19
CA HIS A 370 13.14 0.36 -5.92
C HIS A 370 12.35 1.58 -5.41
N TYR A 371 11.06 1.69 -5.75
CA TYR A 371 10.20 2.76 -5.24
C TYR A 371 10.09 2.70 -3.73
N ILE A 372 10.24 1.54 -3.08
CA ILE A 372 10.14 1.40 -1.63
C ILE A 372 11.42 0.87 -0.98
N PHE A 373 12.52 0.68 -1.74
CA PHE A 373 13.69 -0.09 -1.29
C PHE A 373 13.37 -1.54 -0.95
N GLY A 374 12.39 -2.11 -1.66
CA GLY A 374 11.83 -3.41 -1.35
C GLY A 374 12.84 -4.55 -1.36
N ASP A 375 13.92 -4.44 -2.14
CA ASP A 375 14.98 -5.46 -2.16
C ASP A 375 15.69 -5.62 -0.80
N SER A 376 15.67 -4.60 0.07
CA SER A 376 16.32 -4.66 1.39
C SER A 376 15.48 -5.39 2.44
N PHE A 377 14.16 -5.54 2.25
CA PHE A 377 13.27 -6.07 3.29
C PHE A 377 12.17 -7.03 2.82
N SER A 378 11.89 -7.07 1.53
CA SER A 378 10.98 -8.03 0.92
C SER A 378 11.83 -9.04 0.16
N SER A 379 12.31 -10.07 0.86
CA SER A 379 12.88 -11.22 0.18
C SER A 379 11.80 -11.83 -0.72
N THR A 380 11.94 -11.68 -2.04
CA THR A 380 11.18 -12.46 -3.02
C THR A 380 11.38 -13.97 -2.87
N GLY A 381 12.31 -14.38 -1.99
CA GLY A 381 12.60 -15.75 -1.59
C GLY A 381 11.90 -16.22 -0.31
N VAL A 382 10.70 -15.75 0.05
CA VAL A 382 9.90 -16.55 0.99
C VAL A 382 9.60 -17.89 0.31
N PRO A 383 10.06 -19.04 0.81
CA PRO A 383 9.59 -20.32 0.32
C PRO A 383 8.22 -20.55 0.97
N LEU A 384 7.18 -19.87 0.44
CA LEU A 384 5.81 -20.01 0.95
C LEU A 384 5.08 -21.25 0.43
N HIS A 385 5.73 -22.04 -0.43
CA HIS A 385 5.26 -23.38 -0.75
C HIS A 385 6.44 -24.35 -0.85
N ARG A 386 6.40 -25.41 -0.04
CA ARG A 386 6.92 -26.72 -0.45
C ARG A 386 6.20 -27.04 -1.77
N ARG A 387 6.92 -27.09 -2.89
CA ARG A 387 6.35 -27.51 -4.19
C ARG A 387 5.56 -28.79 -3.96
N LEU A 388 4.23 -28.72 -4.03
CA LEU A 388 3.45 -29.91 -4.36
C LEU A 388 3.83 -30.23 -5.80
N SER A 389 4.44 -31.40 -6.00
CA SER A 389 4.81 -31.92 -7.30
C SER A 389 3.60 -31.86 -8.25
N SER A 390 3.73 -31.07 -9.31
CA SER A 390 2.76 -31.02 -10.40
C SER A 390 2.68 -32.40 -11.06
N THR A 391 1.59 -33.12 -10.82
CA THR A 391 1.13 -34.12 -11.77
C THR A 391 0.35 -33.37 -12.85
N SER A 392 0.90 -33.39 -14.06
CA SER A 392 0.30 -32.82 -15.26
C SER A 392 -1.03 -33.51 -15.54
N ALA A 393 -2.14 -32.79 -15.43
CA ALA A 393 -3.40 -33.18 -16.04
C ALA A 393 -3.58 -32.35 -17.32
N THR A 394 -3.30 -32.98 -18.45
CA THR A 394 -3.54 -32.46 -19.79
C THR A 394 -5.04 -32.31 -20.03
N TYR A 395 -5.52 -31.07 -20.13
CA TYR A 395 -6.83 -30.78 -20.72
C TYR A 395 -6.71 -30.92 -22.24
N SER A 396 -7.25 -32.01 -22.79
CA SER A 396 -7.44 -32.16 -24.24
C SER A 396 -8.82 -31.66 -24.61
N THR A 397 -8.85 -30.64 -25.48
CA THR A 397 -10.02 -30.11 -26.15
C THR A 397 -10.60 -31.18 -27.07
N VAL A 398 -11.85 -31.59 -26.86
CA VAL A 398 -12.59 -32.41 -27.84
C VAL A 398 -13.70 -31.56 -28.42
N HIS A 399 -13.47 -31.07 -29.64
CA HIS A 399 -14.54 -30.77 -30.57
C HIS A 399 -15.06 -32.10 -31.13
N SER A 400 -16.36 -32.35 -31.04
CA SER A 400 -17.04 -33.21 -32.01
C SER A 400 -18.49 -32.77 -32.19
N THR A 401 -18.77 -32.35 -33.41
CA THR A 401 -20.09 -32.26 -34.02
C THR A 401 -20.82 -33.60 -34.00
N SER A 402 -22.11 -33.60 -33.66
CA SER A 402 -23.04 -34.67 -34.04
C SER A 402 -24.46 -34.12 -34.08
N SER A 403 -24.82 -33.59 -35.24
CA SER A 403 -26.19 -33.58 -35.73
C SER A 403 -26.55 -35.02 -36.13
N GLU A 404 -27.61 -35.60 -35.56
CA GLU A 404 -28.67 -36.32 -36.27
C GLU A 404 -29.56 -37.14 -35.33
N LEU A 405 -30.86 -37.06 -35.63
CA LEU A 405 -31.86 -38.12 -35.52
C LEU A 405 -32.23 -38.64 -34.11
N CYS A 406 -33.30 -38.06 -33.56
CA CYS A 406 -34.42 -38.90 -33.10
C CYS A 406 -35.74 -38.11 -33.16
N ARG A 407 -36.53 -38.34 -34.21
CA ARG A 407 -37.95 -37.96 -34.31
C ARG A 407 -38.81 -39.18 -34.02
N SER A 408 -39.92 -38.91 -33.33
CA SER A 408 -41.18 -39.67 -33.31
C SER A 408 -41.17 -40.96 -32.50
N SER A 409 -42.20 -41.36 -31.76
CA SER A 409 -43.57 -40.85 -31.55
C SER A 409 -44.17 -41.70 -30.42
N LEU A 410 -45.04 -41.13 -29.58
CA LEU A 410 -46.42 -41.62 -29.38
C LEU A 410 -47.18 -40.81 -28.32
N HIS A 411 -48.06 -39.93 -28.80
CA HIS A 411 -49.48 -39.97 -28.44
C HIS A 411 -50.33 -39.32 -29.55
N ARG A 412 -51.24 -40.15 -30.08
CA ARG A 412 -52.31 -39.95 -31.09
C ARG A 412 -51.92 -39.99 -32.55
#